data_AF-A0A949S6U7-F1
#
_entry.id   AF-A0A949S6U7-F1
#
_cell.length_a   1.000
_cell.length_b   1.000
_cell.length_c   1.000
_cell.angle_alpha   90.00
_cell.angle_beta   90.00
_cell.angle_gamma   90.00
#
_symmetry.space_group_name_H-M   'P 1'
#
loop_
_entity.id
_entity.type
_entity.pdbx_description
1 polymer ?
#
loop_
_entity_poly.entity_id
_entity_poly.type
_entity_poly.pdbx_seq_one_letter_code
_entity_poly.pdbx_strand_id
1 'polypeptide(L)'
;MCRKTGISFFGIAILLALISSAITAQPPSSISIDGDMSDWDDIQSYPDSQGDNSKPGTDILEFKIAHDESALYYYTRHAGPIVSEDAGTGGQGRYYYLLFIDLDNNPGTGFNPATTDEDCYAPGSLGCDLEFEFERDWNDTQNEYVVQYFYGYGGPRSLALNKQDLKPGGFLRFGHASYDNKAQFKFLGENIPSDIVFTNDIGKSGYTPGQDVFMRQAFSGDMTESEIRVDFKAGLVDQQGQPNLAIGKTISVTLACESSPWSDCGDGIEAVQDYFLEGFSKVEEWMSYK
;
A
#
# COMPACT_ATOMS: atom_id res chain seq x y z
N MET A 1 -70.47 33.69 0.04
CA MET A 1 -70.43 32.34 0.62
C MET A 1 -69.11 31.67 0.23
N CYS A 2 -68.36 31.26 1.26
CA CYS A 2 -67.40 30.14 1.35
C CYS A 2 -66.23 29.96 0.35
N ARG A 3 -65.03 29.85 0.96
CA ARG A 3 -63.70 29.43 0.45
C ARG A 3 -63.66 28.03 -0.19
N LYS A 4 -62.62 27.80 -1.02
CA LYS A 4 -61.54 26.76 -0.91
C LYS A 4 -60.55 26.90 -2.08
N THR A 5 -59.37 27.52 -1.91
CA THR A 5 -58.02 26.90 -1.76
C THR A 5 -57.70 25.74 -2.72
N GLY A 6 -56.74 25.97 -3.62
CA GLY A 6 -55.99 24.98 -4.40
C GLY A 6 -54.52 25.40 -4.46
N ILE A 7 -53.67 24.53 -3.96
CA ILE A 7 -52.27 24.71 -3.56
C ILE A 7 -51.33 24.80 -4.78
N SER A 8 -50.40 25.76 -4.71
CA SER A 8 -49.21 25.88 -5.56
C SER A 8 -48.24 24.75 -5.24
N PHE A 9 -47.81 23.98 -6.23
CA PHE A 9 -46.68 23.05 -6.08
C PHE A 9 -45.43 23.65 -6.72
N PHE A 10 -44.56 24.14 -5.83
CA PHE A 10 -43.15 24.39 -6.07
C PHE A 10 -42.50 23.14 -6.68
N GLY A 11 -41.79 23.33 -7.80
CA GLY A 11 -40.85 22.35 -8.30
C GLY A 11 -39.69 22.21 -7.31
N ILE A 12 -39.56 21.05 -6.70
CA ILE A 12 -38.44 20.69 -5.84
C ILE A 12 -37.23 20.46 -6.77
N ALA A 13 -36.24 21.36 -6.69
CA ALA A 13 -34.91 21.09 -7.20
C ALA A 13 -34.28 20.01 -6.30
N ILE A 14 -34.06 18.82 -6.87
CA ILE A 14 -33.27 17.78 -6.22
C ILE A 14 -31.81 18.22 -6.31
N LEU A 15 -31.32 18.86 -5.24
CA LEU A 15 -29.89 19.06 -5.03
C LEU A 15 -29.34 17.70 -4.56
N LEU A 16 -28.82 16.91 -5.50
CA LEU A 16 -27.92 15.81 -5.17
C LEU A 16 -26.68 16.44 -4.56
N ALA A 17 -26.65 16.53 -3.22
CA ALA A 17 -25.43 16.78 -2.50
C ALA A 17 -24.54 15.56 -2.75
N LEU A 18 -23.55 15.72 -3.62
CA LEU A 18 -22.34 14.91 -3.58
C LEU A 18 -21.77 15.15 -2.19
N ILE A 19 -22.06 14.22 -1.27
CA ILE A 19 -21.26 14.08 -0.06
C ILE A 19 -19.93 13.57 -0.62
N SER A 20 -19.04 14.49 -0.97
CA SER A 20 -17.62 14.19 -1.01
C SER A 20 -17.36 13.66 0.39
N SER A 21 -17.14 12.36 0.51
CA SER A 21 -16.54 11.80 1.72
C SER A 21 -15.24 12.57 1.88
N ALA A 22 -15.26 13.65 2.67
CA ALA A 22 -14.04 14.20 3.20
C ALA A 22 -13.50 13.05 4.04
N ILE A 23 -12.57 12.30 3.45
CA ILE A 23 -11.91 11.18 4.11
C ILE A 23 -11.33 11.79 5.38
N THR A 24 -11.98 11.45 6.48
CA THR A 24 -11.55 11.90 7.79
C THR A 24 -10.29 11.10 8.04
N ALA A 25 -9.21 11.78 8.42
CA ALA A 25 -8.00 11.11 8.85
C ALA A 25 -8.38 9.97 9.81
N GLN A 26 -7.90 8.76 9.54
CA GLN A 26 -8.10 7.69 10.50
C GLN A 26 -7.19 7.98 11.69
N PRO A 27 -7.71 7.94 12.92
CA PRO A 27 -6.86 8.11 14.08
C PRO A 27 -5.79 7.00 14.10
N PRO A 28 -4.59 7.29 14.62
CA PRO A 28 -3.54 6.30 14.73
C PRO A 28 -4.02 5.05 15.47
N SER A 29 -3.66 3.89 14.92
CA SER A 29 -4.02 2.57 15.44
C SER A 29 -2.78 1.70 15.47
N SER A 30 -2.51 1.10 16.62
CA SER A 30 -1.41 0.14 16.76
C SER A 30 -1.91 -1.25 16.38
N ILE A 31 -1.43 -1.74 15.24
CA ILE A 31 -1.72 -3.06 14.71
C ILE A 31 -0.56 -4.02 15.04
N SER A 32 -0.88 -5.22 15.50
CA SER A 32 0.05 -6.33 15.68
C SER A 32 0.13 -7.14 14.38
N ILE A 33 1.33 -7.54 13.96
CA ILE A 33 1.48 -8.42 12.79
C ILE A 33 1.72 -9.84 13.29
N ASP A 34 0.64 -10.59 13.50
CA ASP A 34 0.64 -11.94 14.09
C ASP A 34 -0.38 -12.93 13.48
N GLY A 35 -1.23 -12.47 12.56
CA GLY A 35 -2.22 -13.28 11.85
C GLY A 35 -3.59 -13.35 12.56
N ASP A 36 -3.77 -12.65 13.68
CA ASP A 36 -5.06 -12.42 14.32
C ASP A 36 -5.62 -11.06 13.87
N MET A 37 -6.66 -11.09 13.05
CA MET A 37 -7.19 -9.89 12.40
C MET A 37 -8.10 -9.04 13.31
N SER A 38 -8.21 -9.36 14.60
CA SER A 38 -9.17 -8.70 15.51
C SER A 38 -8.86 -7.23 15.80
N ASP A 39 -7.62 -6.78 15.65
CA ASP A 39 -7.25 -5.37 15.76
C ASP A 39 -7.66 -4.53 14.53
N TRP A 40 -8.11 -5.19 13.45
CA TRP A 40 -8.65 -4.55 12.25
C TRP A 40 -10.16 -4.29 12.30
N ASP A 41 -10.89 -4.78 13.31
CA ASP A 41 -12.35 -4.75 13.38
C ASP A 41 -12.92 -3.32 13.29
N ASP A 42 -12.25 -2.36 13.91
CA ASP A 42 -12.68 -0.94 13.95
C ASP A 42 -12.04 -0.08 12.84
N ILE A 43 -11.19 -0.66 11.99
CA ILE A 43 -10.52 0.06 10.90
C ILE A 43 -11.46 0.15 9.70
N GLN A 44 -11.54 1.35 9.11
CA GLN A 44 -12.33 1.61 7.89
C GLN A 44 -12.00 0.60 6.80
N SER A 45 -13.06 -0.01 6.29
CA SER A 45 -13.02 -0.99 5.21
C SER A 45 -13.25 -0.32 3.85
N TYR A 46 -12.47 -0.75 2.86
CA TYR A 46 -12.61 -0.43 1.44
C TYR A 46 -12.94 -1.76 0.72
N PRO A 47 -14.21 -1.97 0.34
CA PRO A 47 -14.63 -3.22 -0.29
C PRO A 47 -14.21 -3.26 -1.75
N ASP A 48 -13.97 -4.47 -2.25
CA ASP A 48 -13.70 -4.75 -3.66
C ASP A 48 -14.70 -5.81 -4.21
N SER A 49 -14.81 -5.90 -5.54
CA SER A 49 -15.92 -6.58 -6.21
C SER A 49 -15.65 -8.05 -6.44
N GLN A 50 -16.12 -8.91 -5.53
CA GLN A 50 -16.01 -10.37 -5.68
C GLN A 50 -16.21 -10.90 -7.12
N GLY A 51 -15.19 -11.57 -7.63
CA GLY A 51 -15.20 -12.29 -8.90
C GLY A 51 -14.91 -11.44 -10.13
N ASP A 52 -14.38 -10.22 -9.96
CA ASP A 52 -13.70 -9.49 -11.03
C ASP A 52 -12.29 -10.03 -11.31
N ASN A 53 -11.72 -10.83 -10.40
CA ASN A 53 -10.68 -11.81 -10.69
C ASN A 53 -11.22 -13.25 -10.71
N SER A 54 -10.78 -14.04 -11.69
CA SER A 54 -11.13 -15.47 -11.84
C SER A 54 -10.49 -16.37 -10.78
N LYS A 55 -9.38 -15.93 -10.17
CA LYS A 55 -8.58 -16.70 -9.21
C LYS A 55 -8.95 -16.31 -7.77
N PRO A 56 -9.58 -17.21 -6.99
CA PRO A 56 -10.06 -16.85 -5.65
C PRO A 56 -8.98 -16.38 -4.68
N GLY A 57 -7.75 -16.88 -4.83
CA GLY A 57 -6.64 -16.51 -3.95
C GLY A 57 -6.05 -15.14 -4.22
N THR A 58 -6.37 -14.51 -5.35
CA THR A 58 -6.01 -13.12 -5.69
C THR A 58 -7.22 -12.19 -5.81
N ASP A 59 -8.46 -12.71 -5.86
CA ASP A 59 -9.72 -11.96 -5.82
C ASP A 59 -9.89 -11.29 -4.44
N ILE A 60 -9.48 -10.03 -4.35
CA ILE A 60 -9.54 -9.18 -3.17
C ILE A 60 -11.00 -8.82 -2.92
N LEU A 61 -11.43 -8.93 -1.67
CA LEU A 61 -12.78 -8.59 -1.24
C LEU A 61 -12.81 -7.35 -0.35
N GLU A 62 -11.68 -7.06 0.29
CA GLU A 62 -11.57 -6.02 1.29
C GLU A 62 -10.12 -5.59 1.47
N PHE A 63 -9.93 -4.29 1.56
CA PHE A 63 -8.69 -3.65 1.95
C PHE A 63 -8.94 -2.75 3.15
N LYS A 64 -7.97 -2.68 4.05
CA LYS A 64 -7.94 -1.70 5.14
C LYS A 64 -6.55 -1.10 5.24
N ILE A 65 -6.48 0.16 5.64
CA ILE A 65 -5.22 0.85 5.92
C ILE A 65 -5.29 1.48 7.31
N ALA A 66 -4.20 1.37 8.06
CA ALA A 66 -3.99 2.00 9.34
C ALA A 66 -2.56 2.56 9.43
N HIS A 67 -2.29 3.36 10.46
CA HIS A 67 -0.95 3.87 10.73
C HIS A 67 -0.74 4.13 12.21
N ASP A 68 0.52 4.17 12.62
CA ASP A 68 0.96 4.72 13.90
C ASP A 68 2.03 5.80 13.71
N GLU A 69 2.78 6.15 14.75
CA GLU A 69 3.84 7.18 14.67
C GLU A 69 5.01 6.81 13.75
N SER A 70 5.12 5.53 13.34
CA SER A 70 6.32 4.96 12.73
C SER A 70 6.07 4.10 11.50
N ALA A 71 4.84 3.63 11.28
CA ALA A 71 4.54 2.65 10.25
C ALA A 71 3.14 2.83 9.64
N LEU A 72 3.03 2.39 8.38
CA LEU A 72 1.78 2.03 7.74
C LEU A 72 1.47 0.56 8.02
N TYR A 73 0.18 0.27 8.09
CA TYR A 73 -0.34 -1.08 8.17
C TYR A 73 -1.40 -1.23 7.10
N TYR A 74 -1.47 -2.40 6.47
CA TYR A 74 -2.55 -2.73 5.57
C TYR A 74 -2.97 -4.17 5.72
N TYR A 75 -4.26 -4.39 5.46
CA TYR A 75 -4.92 -5.67 5.53
C TYR A 75 -5.62 -5.95 4.22
N THR A 76 -5.67 -7.22 3.84
CA THR A 76 -6.48 -7.71 2.73
C THR A 76 -7.25 -8.97 3.13
N ARG A 77 -8.46 -9.12 2.59
CA ARG A 77 -9.21 -10.38 2.61
C ARG A 77 -9.53 -10.81 1.19
N HIS A 78 -9.44 -12.10 0.92
CA HIS A 78 -9.58 -12.69 -0.42
C HIS A 78 -10.77 -13.66 -0.48
N ALA A 79 -11.24 -13.97 -1.68
CA ALA A 79 -12.33 -14.92 -1.91
C ALA A 79 -11.93 -16.38 -1.63
N GLY A 80 -10.64 -16.67 -1.56
CA GLY A 80 -10.07 -17.96 -1.23
C GLY A 80 -8.67 -17.85 -0.60
N PRO A 81 -8.03 -18.98 -0.30
CA PRO A 81 -6.70 -18.99 0.30
C PRO A 81 -5.67 -18.30 -0.60
N ILE A 82 -4.84 -17.46 0.01
CA ILE A 82 -3.72 -16.73 -0.59
C ILE A 82 -2.60 -17.73 -0.90
N VAL A 83 -2.70 -18.38 -2.05
CA VAL A 83 -1.73 -19.32 -2.58
C VAL A 83 -1.59 -19.14 -4.08
N SER A 84 -0.42 -19.50 -4.61
CA SER A 84 -0.27 -19.75 -6.04
C SER A 84 -1.05 -21.01 -6.45
N GLU A 85 -1.69 -20.99 -7.63
CA GLU A 85 -2.31 -22.18 -8.21
C GLU A 85 -1.28 -23.24 -8.63
N ASP A 86 -0.04 -22.82 -8.88
CA ASP A 86 1.12 -23.66 -9.20
C ASP A 86 1.91 -24.12 -7.96
N ALA A 87 1.40 -23.84 -6.75
CA ALA A 87 2.02 -24.29 -5.51
C ALA A 87 2.11 -25.83 -5.47
N GLY A 88 3.34 -26.37 -5.40
CA GLY A 88 3.58 -27.81 -5.33
C GLY A 88 3.32 -28.60 -6.63
N THR A 89 3.02 -27.93 -7.75
CA THR A 89 2.80 -28.58 -9.06
C THR A 89 4.09 -28.73 -9.89
N GLY A 90 5.20 -28.16 -9.42
CA GLY A 90 6.46 -28.07 -10.17
C GLY A 90 6.55 -26.87 -11.13
N GLY A 91 5.52 -26.01 -11.17
CA GLY A 91 5.55 -24.70 -11.84
C GLY A 91 6.38 -23.66 -11.06
N GLN A 92 6.28 -22.38 -11.40
CA GLN A 92 6.83 -21.30 -10.56
C GLN A 92 5.73 -20.90 -9.57
N GLY A 93 5.70 -21.46 -8.36
CA GLY A 93 4.57 -21.33 -7.42
C GLY A 93 4.54 -19.98 -6.71
N ARG A 94 4.51 -18.88 -7.45
CA ARG A 94 4.71 -17.51 -6.95
C ARG A 94 3.42 -16.74 -6.72
N TYR A 95 3.42 -15.97 -5.64
CA TYR A 95 2.39 -15.02 -5.27
C TYR A 95 3.02 -13.66 -4.96
N TYR A 96 2.42 -12.57 -5.42
CA TYR A 96 2.87 -11.20 -5.25
C TYR A 96 1.81 -10.36 -4.53
N TYR A 97 2.24 -9.62 -3.52
CA TYR A 97 1.53 -8.45 -2.99
C TYR A 97 2.28 -7.20 -3.42
N LEU A 98 1.58 -6.21 -3.98
CA LEU A 98 2.18 -4.99 -4.51
C LEU A 98 1.42 -3.79 -3.93
N LEU A 99 1.97 -3.15 -2.90
CA LEU A 99 1.44 -1.90 -2.37
C LEU A 99 2.12 -0.74 -3.08
N PHE A 100 1.34 0.08 -3.78
CA PHE A 100 1.79 1.29 -4.46
C PHE A 100 1.41 2.52 -3.64
N ILE A 101 2.35 3.44 -3.46
CA ILE A 101 2.18 4.66 -2.67
C ILE A 101 2.62 5.87 -3.49
N ASP A 102 1.71 6.82 -3.69
CA ASP A 102 2.01 8.18 -4.10
C ASP A 102 2.32 9.01 -2.83
N LEU A 103 3.57 9.43 -2.73
CA LEU A 103 4.12 10.11 -1.54
C LEU A 103 3.96 11.63 -1.62
N ASP A 104 3.77 12.19 -2.82
CA ASP A 104 3.61 13.63 -3.04
C ASP A 104 2.19 14.05 -3.43
N ASN A 105 1.29 13.06 -3.51
CA ASN A 105 -0.12 13.20 -3.83
C ASN A 105 -0.34 13.91 -5.17
N ASN A 106 0.54 13.62 -6.13
CA ASN A 106 0.53 14.18 -7.46
C ASN A 106 0.52 13.05 -8.50
N PRO A 107 -0.64 12.72 -9.08
CA PRO A 107 -0.75 11.61 -10.03
C PRO A 107 -0.03 11.85 -11.37
N GLY A 108 0.59 13.02 -11.58
CA GLY A 108 1.45 13.33 -12.72
C GLY A 108 2.93 12.94 -12.53
N THR A 109 3.32 12.57 -11.31
CA THR A 109 4.65 12.05 -10.97
C THR A 109 4.58 10.54 -10.70
N GLY A 110 5.73 9.91 -10.46
CA GLY A 110 5.81 8.48 -10.21
C GLY A 110 5.46 7.59 -11.41
N PHE A 111 5.20 6.33 -11.09
CA PHE A 111 4.74 5.26 -11.97
C PHE A 111 3.23 5.09 -11.84
N ASN A 112 2.54 4.87 -12.95
CA ASN A 112 1.11 4.61 -12.91
C ASN A 112 0.81 3.12 -13.15
N PRO A 113 0.38 2.38 -12.10
CA PRO A 113 0.11 0.94 -12.20
C PRO A 113 -1.02 0.59 -13.17
N ALA A 114 -1.91 1.53 -13.49
CA ALA A 114 -3.01 1.33 -14.43
C ALA A 114 -2.65 1.57 -15.91
N THR A 115 -1.38 1.84 -16.24
CA THR A 115 -0.96 2.20 -17.62
C THR A 115 0.11 1.28 -18.20
N THR A 116 0.46 0.21 -17.49
CA THR A 116 1.28 -0.86 -18.03
C THR A 116 0.51 -1.63 -19.10
N ASP A 117 1.21 -2.25 -20.04
CA ASP A 117 0.62 -3.15 -21.06
C ASP A 117 -0.17 -4.34 -20.43
N GLU A 118 -0.07 -4.45 -19.11
CA GLU A 118 -0.78 -5.32 -18.20
C GLU A 118 -1.63 -4.40 -17.30
N ASP A 119 -2.85 -4.00 -17.70
CA ASP A 119 -3.83 -3.20 -16.89
C ASP A 119 -4.26 -3.93 -15.58
N CYS A 120 -3.38 -4.76 -15.01
CA CYS A 120 -3.62 -5.82 -14.07
C CYS A 120 -3.38 -5.42 -12.60
N TYR A 121 -2.76 -4.26 -12.34
CA TYR A 121 -2.28 -3.93 -10.99
C TYR A 121 -3.28 -3.10 -10.18
N ALA A 122 -3.85 -2.03 -10.71
CA ALA A 122 -4.85 -1.25 -9.98
C ALA A 122 -5.61 -0.33 -10.92
N PRO A 123 -6.91 -0.05 -10.67
CA PRO A 123 -7.65 0.92 -11.44
C PRO A 123 -7.21 2.37 -11.10
N GLY A 124 -6.95 3.17 -12.15
CA GLY A 124 -6.79 4.62 -12.05
C GLY A 124 -5.34 5.13 -11.97
N SER A 125 -5.18 6.45 -12.14
CA SER A 125 -3.85 7.09 -12.13
C SER A 125 -3.43 7.44 -10.70
N LEU A 126 -2.56 6.63 -10.11
CA LEU A 126 -2.01 6.92 -8.78
C LEU A 126 -0.80 7.87 -8.84
N GLY A 127 0.17 7.61 -9.73
CA GLY A 127 1.45 8.31 -9.71
C GLY A 127 2.38 7.84 -8.58
N CYS A 128 2.48 6.52 -8.40
CA CYS A 128 3.24 5.87 -7.36
C CYS A 128 4.74 6.23 -7.37
N ASP A 129 5.27 6.70 -6.24
CA ASP A 129 6.70 6.95 -6.04
C ASP A 129 7.42 5.80 -5.34
N LEU A 130 6.66 4.95 -4.63
CA LEU A 130 7.17 3.90 -3.77
C LEU A 130 6.26 2.67 -3.83
N GLU A 131 6.86 1.54 -4.15
CA GLU A 131 6.21 0.24 -4.10
C GLU A 131 6.87 -0.67 -3.06
N PHE A 132 6.01 -1.32 -2.30
CA PHE A 132 6.37 -2.45 -1.45
C PHE A 132 5.83 -3.70 -2.10
N GLU A 133 6.73 -4.60 -2.43
CA GLU A 133 6.43 -5.89 -3.01
C GLU A 133 6.81 -7.00 -2.04
N PHE A 134 5.93 -7.97 -1.88
CA PHE A 134 6.23 -9.25 -1.26
C PHE A 134 5.99 -10.36 -2.28
N GLU A 135 7.03 -11.13 -2.56
CA GLU A 135 6.99 -12.32 -3.42
C GLU A 135 7.16 -13.56 -2.54
N ARG A 136 6.18 -14.47 -2.62
CA ARG A 136 6.27 -15.80 -2.01
C ARG A 136 6.35 -16.85 -3.10
N ASP A 137 7.49 -17.54 -3.19
CA ASP A 137 7.63 -18.73 -4.01
C ASP A 137 7.37 -19.97 -3.16
N TRP A 138 6.34 -20.75 -3.48
CA TRP A 138 5.97 -21.98 -2.75
C TRP A 138 6.83 -23.19 -3.15
N ASN A 139 7.60 -23.06 -4.23
CA ASN A 139 8.53 -24.10 -4.70
C ASN A 139 9.98 -23.80 -4.30
N ASP A 140 10.24 -22.63 -3.71
CA ASP A 140 11.45 -22.28 -2.97
C ASP A 140 11.14 -22.16 -1.47
N THR A 141 12.15 -22.32 -0.62
CA THR A 141 12.06 -22.08 0.83
C THR A 141 12.29 -20.61 1.20
N GLN A 142 12.64 -19.78 0.21
CA GLN A 142 12.91 -18.36 0.39
C GLN A 142 11.70 -17.51 0.01
N ASN A 143 11.27 -16.67 0.94
CA ASN A 143 10.38 -15.55 0.62
C ASN A 143 11.25 -14.36 0.22
N GLU A 144 10.73 -13.56 -0.70
CA GLU A 144 11.40 -12.39 -1.21
C GLU A 144 10.58 -11.14 -0.85
N TYR A 145 11.28 -10.12 -0.37
CA TYR A 145 10.68 -8.83 -0.08
C TYR A 145 11.43 -7.79 -0.88
N VAL A 146 10.68 -6.89 -1.49
CA VAL A 146 11.19 -5.97 -2.49
C VAL A 146 10.67 -4.58 -2.16
N VAL A 147 11.57 -3.61 -2.14
CA VAL A 147 11.21 -2.19 -2.07
C VAL A 147 11.63 -1.57 -3.39
N GLN A 148 10.66 -1.00 -4.12
CA GLN A 148 10.90 -0.31 -5.38
C GLN A 148 10.66 1.18 -5.21
N TYR A 149 11.62 1.98 -5.65
CA TYR A 149 11.49 3.43 -5.72
C TYR A 149 11.31 3.84 -7.17
N PHE A 150 10.16 4.45 -7.45
CA PHE A 150 9.84 5.09 -8.72
C PHE A 150 10.20 6.55 -8.61
N TYR A 151 11.24 6.96 -9.33
CA TYR A 151 11.80 8.28 -9.19
C TYR A 151 11.75 9.06 -10.49
N GLY A 152 11.63 10.37 -10.32
CA GLY A 152 11.44 11.29 -11.42
C GLY A 152 12.59 11.40 -12.39
N TYR A 153 12.31 11.10 -13.65
CA TYR A 153 13.13 11.46 -14.81
C TYR A 153 12.89 12.92 -15.24
N GLY A 154 13.03 13.87 -14.32
CA GLY A 154 12.74 15.29 -14.55
C GLY A 154 13.82 16.08 -15.32
N GLY A 155 14.69 15.43 -16.10
CA GLY A 155 15.78 16.10 -16.82
C GLY A 155 16.41 15.25 -17.93
N PRO A 156 17.33 15.81 -18.76
CA PRO A 156 18.02 15.04 -19.79
C PRO A 156 18.65 13.79 -19.16
N ARG A 157 18.79 12.72 -19.96
CA ARG A 157 19.25 11.36 -19.62
C ARG A 157 20.46 11.24 -18.68
N SER A 158 21.13 12.35 -18.40
CA SER A 158 22.26 12.59 -17.52
C SER A 158 21.93 12.99 -16.06
N LEU A 159 20.65 13.11 -15.66
CA LEU A 159 20.24 13.37 -14.26
C LEU A 159 19.51 12.19 -13.61
N ALA A 160 19.75 10.96 -14.08
CA ALA A 160 19.39 9.77 -13.32
C ALA A 160 19.90 9.95 -11.88
N LEU A 161 19.03 9.81 -10.88
CA LEU A 161 19.49 9.71 -9.50
C LEU A 161 20.64 8.71 -9.48
N ASN A 162 21.77 9.10 -8.90
CA ASN A 162 22.80 8.12 -8.68
C ASN A 162 22.17 7.08 -7.76
N LYS A 163 22.34 5.78 -8.03
CA LYS A 163 21.85 4.72 -7.12
C LYS A 163 22.32 4.93 -5.67
N GLN A 164 23.39 5.71 -5.48
CA GLN A 164 23.89 6.16 -4.18
C GLN A 164 22.96 7.14 -3.44
N ASP A 165 22.05 7.85 -4.11
CA ASP A 165 21.07 8.75 -3.51
C ASP A 165 19.86 7.97 -2.95
N LEU A 166 19.60 6.75 -3.44
CA LEU A 166 18.50 5.87 -3.00
C LEU A 166 18.99 4.80 -2.01
N LYS A 167 19.82 5.19 -1.04
CA LYS A 167 20.33 4.32 0.04
C LYS A 167 19.66 4.69 1.37
N PRO A 168 19.81 3.88 2.43
CA PRO A 168 19.43 4.30 3.78
C PRO A 168 20.05 5.66 4.15
N GLY A 169 19.20 6.64 4.51
CA GLY A 169 19.62 8.04 4.76
C GLY A 169 19.90 8.87 3.50
N GLY A 170 19.58 8.35 2.32
CA GLY A 170 19.52 9.08 1.06
C GLY A 170 18.17 9.77 0.83
N PHE A 171 17.96 10.37 -0.34
CA PHE A 171 16.75 11.12 -0.65
C PHE A 171 16.07 10.60 -1.93
N LEU A 172 14.74 10.71 -1.97
CA LEU A 172 13.91 10.45 -3.13
C LEU A 172 13.56 11.78 -3.82
N ARG A 173 13.52 11.78 -5.16
CA ARG A 173 13.00 12.90 -5.95
C ARG A 173 11.81 12.45 -6.77
N PHE A 174 10.70 13.13 -6.59
CA PHE A 174 9.48 12.90 -7.35
C PHE A 174 9.61 13.42 -8.78
N GLY A 175 8.90 12.76 -9.68
CA GLY A 175 8.81 13.09 -11.11
C GLY A 175 8.34 11.88 -11.90
N HIS A 176 8.15 12.02 -13.22
CA HIS A 176 7.66 10.93 -14.05
C HIS A 176 8.59 9.70 -14.05
N ALA A 177 8.03 8.52 -13.82
CA ALA A 177 8.72 7.23 -13.84
C ALA A 177 7.97 6.20 -14.69
N SER A 178 8.65 5.09 -14.99
CA SER A 178 8.05 3.91 -15.62
C SER A 178 8.58 2.65 -14.93
N TYR A 179 7.94 1.51 -15.15
CA TYR A 179 8.38 0.24 -14.57
C TYR A 179 9.82 -0.14 -14.98
N ASP A 180 10.28 0.31 -16.15
CA ASP A 180 11.66 0.14 -16.64
C ASP A 180 12.67 1.09 -15.97
N ASN A 181 12.21 2.18 -15.36
CA ASN A 181 13.03 3.26 -14.81
C ASN A 181 12.83 3.36 -13.29
N LYS A 182 13.06 2.26 -12.59
CA LYS A 182 12.98 2.15 -11.12
C LYS A 182 14.31 1.78 -10.48
N ALA A 183 14.42 2.04 -9.18
CA ALA A 183 15.46 1.44 -8.34
C ALA A 183 14.80 0.39 -7.46
N GLN A 184 15.21 -0.86 -7.67
CA GLN A 184 14.69 -2.01 -6.93
C GLN A 184 15.74 -2.47 -5.93
N PHE A 185 15.32 -2.67 -4.69
CA PHE A 185 16.10 -3.28 -3.63
C PHE A 185 15.40 -4.57 -3.20
N LYS A 186 16.08 -5.69 -3.36
CA LYS A 186 15.54 -7.03 -3.13
C LYS A 186 16.23 -7.69 -1.95
N PHE A 187 15.44 -8.30 -1.08
CA PHE A 187 15.85 -8.90 0.17
C PHE A 187 15.37 -10.36 0.21
N LEU A 188 16.26 -11.27 0.61
CA LEU A 188 16.01 -12.72 0.67
C LEU A 188 16.08 -13.19 2.12
N GLY A 189 15.12 -14.01 2.56
CA GLY A 189 15.10 -14.62 3.89
C GLY A 189 14.63 -16.08 3.85
N GLU A 190 15.23 -16.94 4.69
CA GLU A 190 14.82 -18.34 4.87
C GLU A 190 13.79 -18.47 6.00
N ASN A 191 12.61 -19.03 5.72
CA ASN A 191 11.42 -19.05 6.60
C ASN A 191 10.90 -17.63 6.90
N ILE A 192 9.60 -17.43 7.14
CA ILE A 192 9.04 -16.12 7.56
C ILE A 192 9.62 -15.78 8.96
N PRO A 193 10.57 -14.83 9.12
CA PRO A 193 10.94 -14.36 10.44
C PRO A 193 10.27 -13.00 10.63
N SER A 194 9.94 -12.68 11.87
CA SER A 194 9.22 -11.48 12.28
C SER A 194 9.84 -10.13 11.88
N ASP A 195 10.94 -10.05 11.11
CA ASP A 195 11.81 -8.87 11.04
C ASP A 195 12.74 -8.85 9.79
N ILE A 196 12.54 -7.94 8.82
CA ILE A 196 13.39 -7.78 7.60
C ILE A 196 14.20 -6.51 7.59
N VAL A 197 15.51 -6.66 7.39
CA VAL A 197 16.49 -5.70 7.86
C VAL A 197 17.48 -5.20 6.79
N PHE A 198 17.84 -3.91 6.83
CA PHE A 198 18.73 -3.26 5.86
C PHE A 198 20.22 -3.51 6.13
N THR A 199 20.95 -3.86 5.06
CA THR A 199 22.40 -3.62 4.95
C THR A 199 22.70 -2.83 3.68
N ASN A 200 23.82 -2.11 3.68
CA ASN A 200 24.25 -1.21 2.60
C ASN A 200 24.69 -1.92 1.29
N ASP A 201 24.33 -3.19 1.08
CA ASP A 201 24.85 -3.98 -0.03
C ASP A 201 23.84 -4.14 -1.16
N ILE A 202 24.09 -3.41 -2.26
CA ILE A 202 23.38 -3.56 -3.52
C ILE A 202 23.91 -4.84 -4.17
N GLY A 203 23.20 -5.94 -3.97
CA GLY A 203 23.39 -7.18 -4.72
C GLY A 203 23.57 -8.39 -3.83
N LYS A 204 22.49 -9.17 -3.70
CA LYS A 204 22.43 -10.51 -3.09
C LYS A 204 22.75 -10.60 -1.58
N SER A 205 21.64 -10.82 -0.85
CA SER A 205 21.47 -11.72 0.31
C SER A 205 22.37 -11.54 1.54
N GLY A 206 21.72 -11.15 2.65
CA GLY A 206 22.17 -11.48 3.99
C GLY A 206 21.29 -10.86 5.07
N TYR A 207 20.46 -11.66 5.74
CA TYR A 207 19.86 -11.30 7.03
C TYR A 207 20.95 -11.34 8.11
N THR A 208 21.18 -10.22 8.80
CA THR A 208 22.05 -10.16 9.98
C THR A 208 21.19 -9.81 11.21
N PRO A 209 21.14 -10.65 12.25
CA PRO A 209 20.40 -10.34 13.47
C PRO A 209 20.86 -9.02 14.11
N GLY A 210 19.91 -8.11 14.42
CA GLY A 210 20.16 -6.87 15.18
C GLY A 210 20.21 -5.56 14.39
N GLN A 211 19.55 -5.46 13.23
CA GLN A 211 19.50 -4.24 12.40
C GLN A 211 18.01 -3.87 12.07
N ASP A 212 17.75 -2.67 11.52
CA ASP A 212 16.42 -2.02 11.35
C ASP A 212 15.44 -2.73 10.40
N VAL A 213 14.22 -3.00 10.87
CA VAL A 213 13.15 -3.72 10.15
C VAL A 213 12.19 -2.79 9.43
N PHE A 214 11.80 -3.08 8.19
CA PHE A 214 10.88 -2.18 7.45
C PHE A 214 9.65 -2.85 6.88
N MET A 215 9.58 -4.17 6.83
CA MET A 215 8.36 -4.87 6.44
C MET A 215 8.17 -6.12 7.29
N ARG A 216 6.91 -6.42 7.64
CA ARG A 216 6.48 -7.66 8.28
C ARG A 216 5.13 -8.06 7.70
N GLN A 217 4.90 -9.35 7.51
CA GLN A 217 3.61 -9.88 7.07
C GLN A 217 3.18 -11.07 7.93
N ALA A 218 1.87 -11.19 8.15
CA ALA A 218 1.24 -12.38 8.68
C ALA A 218 -0.01 -12.73 7.86
N PHE A 219 -0.47 -13.97 8.02
CA PHE A 219 -1.66 -14.51 7.38
C PHE A 219 -2.59 -15.08 8.44
N SER A 220 -3.89 -15.04 8.18
CA SER A 220 -4.86 -15.79 8.98
C SER A 220 -4.58 -17.29 8.95
N GLY A 221 -5.13 -18.03 9.92
CA GLY A 221 -4.94 -19.48 10.00
C GLY A 221 -5.48 -20.26 8.79
N ASP A 222 -6.48 -19.73 8.08
CA ASP A 222 -7.00 -20.29 6.83
C ASP A 222 -6.39 -19.67 5.56
N MET A 223 -5.49 -18.70 5.75
CA MET A 223 -4.80 -17.94 4.71
C MET A 223 -5.73 -17.15 3.78
N THR A 224 -6.94 -16.81 4.21
CA THR A 224 -7.84 -15.94 3.42
C THR A 224 -7.62 -14.45 3.69
N GLU A 225 -6.86 -14.13 4.73
CA GLU A 225 -6.56 -12.77 5.13
C GLU A 225 -5.04 -12.60 5.30
N SER A 226 -4.55 -11.40 5.01
CA SER A 226 -3.18 -11.01 5.31
C SER A 226 -3.12 -9.62 5.91
N GLU A 227 -2.08 -9.39 6.70
CA GLU A 227 -1.75 -8.10 7.25
C GLU A 227 -0.26 -7.84 7.07
N ILE A 228 0.06 -6.59 6.77
CA ILE A 228 1.42 -6.17 6.45
C ILE A 228 1.70 -4.85 7.14
N ARG A 229 2.88 -4.74 7.73
CA ARG A 229 3.44 -3.50 8.30
C ARG A 229 4.56 -3.01 7.41
N VAL A 230 4.63 -1.70 7.19
CA VAL A 230 5.71 -1.01 6.49
C VAL A 230 6.20 0.20 7.28
N ASP A 231 7.49 0.30 7.56
CA ASP A 231 8.07 1.42 8.31
C ASP A 231 8.17 2.69 7.45
N PHE A 232 7.79 3.84 8.02
CA PHE A 232 7.91 5.16 7.41
C PHE A 232 9.33 5.48 6.92
N LYS A 233 10.35 4.90 7.56
CA LYS A 233 11.74 5.05 7.15
C LYS A 233 11.99 4.62 5.69
N ALA A 234 11.17 3.72 5.14
CA ALA A 234 11.28 3.31 3.74
C ALA A 234 10.77 4.39 2.76
N GLY A 235 10.06 5.43 3.21
CA GLY A 235 9.74 6.59 2.37
C GLY A 235 10.94 7.46 1.99
N LEU A 236 12.10 7.23 2.62
CA LEU A 236 13.28 8.09 2.53
C LEU A 236 12.94 9.56 2.90
N VAL A 237 13.90 10.46 2.67
CA VAL A 237 13.71 11.90 2.85
C VAL A 237 13.69 12.64 1.51
N ASP A 238 13.24 13.88 1.50
CA ASP A 238 13.37 14.80 0.36
C ASP A 238 14.78 15.41 0.28
N GLN A 239 14.99 16.30 -0.70
CA GLN A 239 16.29 16.98 -0.88
C GLN A 239 16.67 17.92 0.29
N GLN A 240 15.71 18.28 1.13
CA GLN A 240 15.87 19.11 2.32
C GLN A 240 16.02 18.26 3.60
N GLY A 241 16.02 16.94 3.47
CA GLY A 241 16.15 15.99 4.57
C GLY A 241 14.87 15.79 5.37
N GLN A 242 13.70 16.23 4.86
CA GLN A 242 12.41 15.97 5.51
C GLN A 242 11.88 14.60 5.09
N PRO A 243 11.30 13.79 6.00
CA PRO A 243 10.69 12.52 5.63
C PRO A 243 9.59 12.71 4.58
N ASN A 244 9.57 11.85 3.54
CA ASN A 244 8.48 11.83 2.57
C ASN A 244 7.25 11.11 3.14
N LEU A 245 7.49 10.07 3.96
CA LEU A 245 6.45 9.33 4.69
C LEU A 245 6.62 9.60 6.19
N ALA A 246 5.65 10.30 6.80
CA ALA A 246 5.64 10.62 8.22
C ALA A 246 4.27 11.18 8.64
N ILE A 247 4.03 11.22 9.96
CA ILE A 247 2.91 11.95 10.55
C ILE A 247 2.86 13.40 10.03
N GLY A 248 1.66 13.86 9.69
CA GLY A 248 1.37 15.16 9.10
C GLY A 248 1.50 15.20 7.58
N LYS A 249 1.83 14.08 6.94
CA LYS A 249 1.80 13.93 5.48
C LYS A 249 0.46 13.34 5.01
N THR A 250 0.15 13.61 3.75
CA THR A 250 -0.95 12.99 3.02
C THR A 250 -0.35 12.12 1.93
N ILE A 251 -0.85 10.90 1.79
CA ILE A 251 -0.43 9.95 0.76
C ILE A 251 -1.65 9.40 0.03
N SER A 252 -1.44 8.84 -1.14
CA SER A 252 -2.45 8.01 -1.80
C SER A 252 -1.91 6.61 -1.99
N VAL A 253 -2.75 5.59 -1.78
CA VAL A 253 -2.31 4.18 -1.80
C VAL A 253 -3.25 3.31 -2.62
N THR A 254 -2.71 2.28 -3.27
CA THR A 254 -3.47 1.15 -3.80
C THR A 254 -2.68 -0.14 -3.61
N LEU A 255 -3.36 -1.27 -3.70
CA LEU A 255 -2.77 -2.59 -3.58
C LEU A 255 -3.19 -3.46 -4.77
N ALA A 256 -2.24 -4.23 -5.28
CA ALA A 256 -2.47 -5.31 -6.23
C ALA A 256 -2.02 -6.66 -5.66
N CYS A 257 -2.62 -7.74 -6.16
CA CYS A 257 -2.20 -9.10 -5.92
C CYS A 257 -2.09 -9.88 -7.21
N GLU A 258 -1.01 -10.63 -7.39
CA GLU A 258 -0.83 -11.48 -8.57
C GLU A 258 -0.37 -12.88 -8.17
N SER A 259 -0.77 -13.89 -8.93
CA SER A 259 -0.26 -15.24 -8.73
C SER A 259 -0.07 -15.99 -10.04
N SER A 260 0.99 -16.78 -10.05
CA SER A 260 1.24 -17.80 -11.07
C SER A 260 0.11 -18.85 -11.15
N PRO A 261 -0.20 -19.36 -12.35
CA PRO A 261 0.39 -18.98 -13.64
C PRO A 261 -0.09 -17.58 -14.10
N TRP A 262 0.80 -16.78 -14.72
CA TRP A 262 0.55 -15.39 -15.19
C TRP A 262 -0.44 -15.27 -16.35
N SER A 263 -1.34 -16.24 -16.52
CA SER A 263 -2.31 -16.27 -17.63
C SER A 263 -3.49 -15.31 -17.44
N ASP A 264 -3.78 -14.95 -16.19
CA ASP A 264 -4.80 -13.98 -15.81
C ASP A 264 -4.12 -12.87 -15.03
N CYS A 265 -4.48 -11.62 -15.36
CA CYS A 265 -4.11 -10.42 -14.60
C CYS A 265 -4.35 -10.64 -13.09
N GLY A 266 -3.50 -10.02 -12.27
CA GLY A 266 -3.81 -9.85 -10.86
C GLY A 266 -5.13 -9.14 -10.59
N ASP A 267 -5.45 -9.01 -9.32
CA ASP A 267 -6.52 -8.14 -8.86
C ASP A 267 -5.94 -6.87 -8.22
N GLY A 268 -6.69 -5.78 -8.27
CA GLY A 268 -6.25 -4.47 -7.81
C GLY A 268 -7.39 -3.63 -7.28
N ILE A 269 -7.21 -3.05 -6.09
CA ILE A 269 -8.26 -2.24 -5.48
C ILE A 269 -8.22 -0.79 -5.95
N GLU A 270 -9.38 -0.13 -5.99
CA GLU A 270 -9.46 1.33 -6.11
C GLU A 270 -8.55 2.04 -5.07
N ALA A 271 -7.81 3.04 -5.54
CA ALA A 271 -6.89 3.77 -4.69
C ALA A 271 -7.60 4.53 -3.57
N VAL A 272 -7.09 4.40 -2.35
CA VAL A 272 -7.43 5.27 -1.22
C VAL A 272 -6.66 6.58 -1.41
N GLN A 273 -7.37 7.61 -1.86
CA GLN A 273 -6.81 8.92 -2.13
C GLN A 273 -6.75 9.78 -0.86
N ASP A 274 -5.78 10.68 -0.79
CA ASP A 274 -5.69 11.72 0.25
C ASP A 274 -5.67 11.20 1.71
N TYR A 275 -5.08 10.03 1.96
CA TYR A 275 -4.95 9.44 3.30
C TYR A 275 -4.00 10.28 4.16
N PHE A 276 -4.56 10.97 5.17
CA PHE A 276 -3.78 11.79 6.10
C PHE A 276 -3.23 10.96 7.28
N LEU A 277 -1.92 11.05 7.49
CA LEU A 277 -1.22 10.42 8.60
C LEU A 277 -1.33 11.30 9.84
N GLU A 278 -2.41 11.16 10.60
CA GLU A 278 -2.65 11.92 11.82
C GLU A 278 -1.70 11.48 12.95
N GLY A 279 -1.32 12.39 13.83
CA GLY A 279 -0.55 12.03 15.03
C GLY A 279 -1.47 11.69 16.18
N PHE A 280 -0.99 10.96 17.19
CA PHE A 280 -1.76 10.82 18.42
C PHE A 280 -2.02 12.23 18.99
N SER A 281 -3.29 12.61 19.08
CA SER A 281 -3.64 13.85 19.75
C SER A 281 -3.13 13.75 21.18
N LYS A 282 -2.19 14.62 21.58
CA LYS A 282 -1.86 14.82 22.98
C LYS A 282 -3.14 15.30 23.65
N VAL A 283 -3.92 14.39 24.21
CA VAL A 283 -4.99 14.76 25.12
C VAL A 283 -4.29 15.54 26.22
N GLU A 284 -4.57 16.84 26.24
CA GLU A 284 -3.97 17.76 27.18
C GLU A 284 -4.11 17.21 28.59
N GLU A 285 -2.96 16.94 29.20
CA GLU A 285 -2.78 16.56 30.59
C GLU A 285 -3.08 17.78 31.50
N TRP A 286 -4.28 18.35 31.41
CA TRP A 286 -4.80 19.37 32.32
C TRP A 286 -5.88 18.76 33.21
N MET A 287 -5.52 17.75 33.99
CA MET A 287 -6.15 17.53 35.29
C MET A 287 -5.24 18.11 36.35
N SER A 288 -5.26 19.45 36.43
CA SER A 288 -4.81 20.14 37.63
C SER A 288 -5.63 19.62 38.79
N TYR A 289 -5.01 18.86 39.68
CA TYR A 289 -5.52 18.67 41.03
C TYR A 289 -5.67 20.06 41.66
N LYS A 290 -6.93 20.48 41.83
CA LYS A 290 -7.34 21.49 42.81
C LYS A 290 -8.10 20.79 43.92
#